data_AF-A0A2M8D4M1-F1
#
_entry.id   AF-A0A2M8D4M1-F1
#
_cell.length_a   1.000
_cell.length_b   1.000
_cell.length_c   1.000
_cell.angle_alpha   90.00
_cell.angle_beta   90.00
_cell.angle_gamma   90.00
#
_symmetry.space_group_name_H-M   'P 1'
#
loop_
_entity.id
_entity.type
_entity.pdbx_description
1 polymer ?
#
loop_
_entity_poly.entity_id
_entity_poly.type
_entity_poly.pdbx_seq_one_letter_code
_entity_poly.pdbx_strand_id
1 'polypeptide(L)' 'LRFEVTVLRLKANYCKLSGKAFVGDKLVAEAVFSSALSVK' A
#
# COMPACT_ATOMS: atom_id res chain seq x y z
N LEU A 1 -7.43 0.82 14.15
CA LEU A 1 -7.28 1.18 12.73
C LEU A 1 -6.32 0.16 12.12
N ARG A 2 -6.73 -0.58 11.09
CA ARG A 2 -5.98 -1.70 10.50
C ARG A 2 -5.68 -1.39 9.04
N PHE A 3 -4.43 -1.59 8.62
CA PHE A 3 -4.01 -1.38 7.24
C PHE A 3 -3.62 -2.72 6.62
N GLU A 4 -4.17 -3.01 5.44
CA GLU A 4 -3.71 -4.10 4.58
C GLU A 4 -3.04 -3.48 3.37
N VAL A 5 -1.78 -3.82 3.11
CA VAL A 5 -1.03 -3.32 1.95
C VAL A 5 -0.49 -4.50 1.16
N THR A 6 -0.79 -4.49 -0.14
CA THR A 6 -0.34 -5.50 -1.09
C THR A 6 0.61 -4.90 -2.11
N VAL A 7 1.76 -5.54 -2.32
CA VAL A 7 2.70 -5.17 -3.38
C VAL A 7 2.15 -5.63 -4.73
N LEU A 8 1.84 -4.68 -5.61
CA LEU A 8 1.37 -4.97 -6.97
C LEU A 8 2.54 -5.08 -7.96
N ARG A 9 3.56 -4.23 -7.79
CA ARG A 9 4.75 -4.24 -8.65
C ARG A 9 5.95 -3.71 -7.88
N LEU A 10 7.08 -4.41 -7.99
CA LEU A 10 8.37 -3.98 -7.48
C LEU A 10 9.35 -3.83 -8.64
N LYS A 11 9.95 -2.65 -8.79
CA LYS A 11 11.00 -2.38 -9.79
C LYS A 11 12.10 -1.54 -9.14
N ALA A 12 13.27 -2.13 -8.90
CA ALA A 12 14.47 -1.47 -8.36
C ALA A 12 14.16 -0.36 -7.33
N ASN A 13 14.02 0.88 -7.79
CA ASN A 13 13.86 2.07 -6.94
C ASN A 13 12.40 2.53 -6.79
N TYR A 14 11.41 1.71 -7.16
CA TYR A 14 10.01 2.07 -7.16
C TYR A 14 9.09 0.87 -6.88
N CYS A 15 8.03 1.12 -6.11
CA CYS A 15 6.99 0.15 -5.79
C CYS A 15 5.60 0.70 -6.08
N LYS A 16 4.73 -0.13 -6.68
CA LYS A 16 3.29 0.11 -6.79
C LYS A 16 2.57 -0.76 -5.76
N LEU A 17 1.71 -0.14 -4.97
CA LEU A 17 1.04 -0.71 -3.81
C LEU A 17 -0.48 -0.53 -3.94
N SER A 18 -1.22 -1.48 -3.39
CA SER A 18 -2.65 -1.33 -3.10
C SER A 18 -2.83 -1.35 -1.58
N GLY A 19 -3.51 -0.35 -1.03
CA GLY A 19 -3.78 -0.23 0.40
C GLY A 19 -5.27 -0.21 0.69
N LYS A 20 -5.65 -0.88 1.77
CA LYS A 20 -6.98 -0.81 2.38
C LYS A 20 -6.85 -0.44 3.85
N ALA A 21 -7.72 0.45 4.32
CA ALA A 21 -7.79 0.87 5.72
C ALA A 21 -9.13 0.47 6.32
N PHE A 22 -9.11 -0.10 7.52
CA PHE A 22 -10.28 -0.58 8.25
C PHE A 22 -10.37 0.03 9.65
N VAL A 23 -11.60 0.30 10.10
CA VAL A 23 -11.92 0.64 11.50
C VAL A 23 -12.86 -0.45 12.02
N GLY A 24 -12.35 -1.30 12.92
CA GLY A 24 -12.97 -2.60 13.18
C GLY A 24 -12.95 -3.45 11.91
N ASP A 25 -14.09 -4.02 11.54
CA ASP A 25 -14.26 -4.82 10.33
C ASP A 25 -14.75 -4.01 9.13
N LYS A 26 -15.01 -2.71 9.32
CA LYS A 26 -15.51 -1.84 8.25
C LYS A 26 -14.35 -1.25 7.44
N LEU A 27 -14.37 -1.47 6.13
CA LEU A 27 -13.49 -0.78 5.19
C LEU A 27 -13.85 0.70 5.14
N VAL A 28 -12.87 1.57 5.38
CA VAL A 28 -13.06 3.03 5.44
C VAL A 28 -12.32 3.78 4.34
N ALA A 29 -11.24 3.22 3.79
CA ALA A 29 -10.53 3.80 2.66
C ALA A 29 -9.79 2.73 1.86
N GLU A 30 -9.61 2.98 0.57
CA GLU A 30 -8.77 2.19 -0.32
C GLU A 30 -8.04 3.10 -1.30
N ALA A 31 -6.81 2.73 -1.66
CA ALA A 31 -6.00 3.50 -2.58
C ALA A 31 -4.99 2.63 -3.32
N VAL A 32 -4.68 3.01 -4.56
CA VAL A 32 -3.51 2.52 -5.29
C VAL A 32 -2.49 3.64 -5.31
N PHE A 33 -1.29 3.36 -4.84
CA PHE A 33 -0.24 4.36 -4.72
C PHE A 33 1.13 3.81 -5.08
N SER A 34 2.06 4.74 -5.11
CA SER A 34 3.32 4.66 -5.81
C SER A 34 4.38 5.22 -4.88
N SER A 35 5.43 4.46 -4.60
CA SER A 35 6.48 4.87 -3.67
C SER A 35 7.86 4.67 -4.27
N ALA A 36 8.74 5.66 -4.09
CA ALA A 36 10.16 5.49 -4.38
C ALA A 36 10.80 4.65 -3.26
N LEU A 37 11.51 3.60 -3.63
CA LEU A 37 12.29 2.78 -2.71
C LEU A 37 13.69 3.37 -2.60
N SER A 38 14.00 3.89 -1.42
CA SER A 38 15.38 4.24 -1.08
C SER A 38 16.08 2.97 -0.60
N VAL A 39 16.78 2.29 -1.51
CA VAL A 39 17.70 1.20 -1.15
C VAL A 39 19.06 1.84 -0.88
N LYS A 40 19.55 1.75 0.36
CA LYS A 40 20.91 2.18 0.73
C LYS A 40 21.93 1.10 0.36
#